data_AF-A0A7Y3TSY6-F1
#
_entry.id   AF-A0A7Y3TSY6-F1
#
_cell.length_a   1.000
_cell.length_b   1.000
_cell.length_c   1.000
_cell.angle_alpha   90.00
_cell.angle_beta   90.00
_cell.angle_gamma   90.00
#
_symmetry.space_group_name_H-M   'P 1'
#
loop_
_entity.id
_entity.type
_entity.pdbx_description
1 polymer ?
#
loop_
_entity_poly.entity_id
_entity_poly.type
_entity_poly.pdbx_seq_one_letter_code
_entity_poly.pdbx_strand_id
1 'polypeptide(L)'
;MNVSLTPELEQYVHGKVKSGRYLSASEVVREALRLLEDRDRLREIQLAKLQKEIAIGVEKGDQGEVFDGEAVIQDLLGLEQPH
;
A
#
# COMPACT_ATOMS: atom_id res chain seq x y z
N MET A 1 23.50 -15.17 11.10
CA MET A 1 23.29 -13.70 11.16
C MET A 1 22.84 -13.36 12.56
N ASN A 2 23.47 -12.38 13.22
CA ASN A 2 23.04 -11.88 14.52
C ASN A 2 22.36 -10.53 14.31
N VAL A 3 21.17 -10.33 14.89
CA VAL A 3 20.39 -9.10 14.73
C VAL A 3 20.12 -8.58 16.14
N SER A 4 20.54 -7.35 16.41
CA SER A 4 20.25 -6.69 17.68
C SER A 4 18.87 -6.06 17.61
N LEU A 5 18.06 -6.32 18.63
CA LEU A 5 16.74 -5.71 18.78
C LEU A 5 16.82 -4.60 19.82
N THR A 6 15.90 -3.64 19.75
CA THR A 6 15.72 -2.70 20.86
C THR A 6 15.10 -3.44 22.05
N PRO A 7 15.28 -2.97 23.30
CA PRO A 7 14.72 -3.62 24.48
C PRO A 7 13.21 -3.87 24.39
N GLU A 8 12.46 -2.95 23.76
CA GLU A 8 11.01 -3.06 23.58
C GLU A 8 10.66 -4.21 22.64
N LEU A 9 11.41 -4.38 21.56
CA LEU A 9 11.22 -5.48 20.60
C LEU A 9 11.61 -6.83 21.21
N GLU A 10 12.67 -6.88 22.02
CA GLU A 10 13.03 -8.08 22.77
C GLU A 10 11.90 -8.49 23.72
N GLN A 11 11.36 -7.54 24.49
CA GLN A 11 10.25 -7.80 25.41
C GLN A 11 9.01 -8.30 24.66
N TYR A 12 8.70 -7.70 23.51
CA TYR A 12 7.59 -8.13 22.66
C TYR A 12 7.77 -9.56 22.15
N VAL A 13 8.94 -9.88 21.57
CA VAL A 13 9.26 -11.22 21.07
C VAL A 13 9.22 -12.25 22.20
N HIS A 14 9.81 -11.92 23.34
CA HIS A 14 9.81 -12.80 24.51
C HIS A 14 8.39 -13.05 25.04
N GLY A 15 7.52 -12.04 25.05
CA GLY A 15 6.10 -12.19 25.40
C GLY A 15 5.36 -13.14 24.45
N LYS A 16 5.64 -13.06 23.14
CA LYS A 16 5.04 -13.97 22.15
C LYS A 16 5.47 -15.42 22.36
N VAL A 17 6.75 -15.67 22.64
CA VAL A 17 7.24 -17.02 22.95
C VAL A 17 6.64 -17.52 24.27
N LYS A 18 6.63 -16.69 25.32
CA LYS A 18 6.04 -17.05 26.63
C LYS A 18 4.56 -17.41 26.55
N SER A 19 3.81 -16.84 25.60
CA SER A 19 2.40 -17.20 25.38
C SER A 19 2.20 -18.62 24.83
N GLY A 20 3.27 -19.31 24.43
CA GLY A 20 3.21 -20.63 23.78
C GLY A 20 2.80 -20.58 22.30
N ARG A 21 2.52 -19.40 21.75
CA ARG A 21 2.15 -19.23 20.33
C ARG A 21 3.32 -19.51 19.38
N TYR A 22 4.55 -19.36 19.85
CA TYR A 22 5.77 -19.58 19.07
C TYR A 22 6.78 -20.34 19.92
N LEU A 23 7.56 -21.22 19.28
CA LEU A 23 8.56 -22.07 19.94
C LEU A 23 9.87 -21.34 20.19
N SER A 24 10.16 -20.29 19.41
CA SER A 24 11.42 -19.55 19.53
C SER A 24 11.31 -18.10 19.06
N ALA A 25 12.24 -17.25 19.51
CA ALA A 25 12.38 -15.88 19.03
C ALA A 25 12.63 -15.83 17.51
N SER A 26 13.43 -16.76 16.98
CA SER A 26 13.70 -16.83 15.54
C SER A 26 12.45 -17.12 14.71
N GLU A 27 11.49 -17.85 15.27
CA GLU A 27 10.20 -18.10 14.61
C GLU A 27 9.35 -16.83 14.54
N VAL A 28 9.27 -16.08 15.65
CA VAL A 28 8.59 -14.77 15.68
C VAL A 28 9.19 -13.81 14.64
N VAL A 29 10.52 -13.74 14.58
CA VAL A 29 11.23 -12.87 13.64
C VAL A 29 10.99 -13.29 12.19
N ARG A 30 11.04 -14.60 11.88
CA ARG A 30 10.75 -15.09 10.52
C ARG A 30 9.34 -14.74 10.06
N GLU A 31 8.34 -14.95 10.92
CA GLU A 31 6.96 -14.59 10.58
C GLU A 31 6.80 -13.07 10.40
N ALA A 32 7.43 -12.26 11.26
CA ALA A 32 7.42 -10.81 11.11
C ALA A 32 8.06 -10.35 9.78
N LEU A 33 9.17 -10.98 9.37
CA LEU A 33 9.82 -10.69 8.09
C LEU A 33 8.97 -11.13 6.89
N ARG A 34 8.27 -12.27 7.00
CA ARG A 34 7.33 -12.73 5.95
C ARG A 34 6.19 -11.72 5.76
N LEU A 35 5.62 -11.24 6.85
CA LEU A 35 4.56 -10.21 6.80
C LEU A 35 5.09 -8.88 6.25
N LEU A 36 6.35 -8.52 6.55
CA LEU A 36 6.99 -7.35 5.99
C LEU A 36 7.15 -7.49 4.46
N GLU A 37 7.65 -8.63 4.00
CA GLU A 37 7.81 -8.92 2.57
C GLU A 37 6.47 -8.87 1.83
N ASP A 38 5.43 -9.51 2.38
CA ASP A 38 4.09 -9.48 1.79
C ASP A 38 3.55 -8.04 1.65
N ARG A 39 3.77 -7.21 2.68
CA ARG A 39 3.38 -5.79 2.66
C ARG A 39 4.17 -4.99 1.64
N ASP A 40 5.47 -5.21 1.54
CA ASP A 40 6.34 -4.50 0.60
C ASP A 40 5.98 -4.87 -0.84
N ARG A 41 5.74 -6.15 -1.12
CA ARG A 41 5.24 -6.62 -2.43
C ARG A 41 3.90 -5.97 -2.81
N LEU A 42 2.96 -5.88 -1.87
CA LEU A 42 1.68 -5.22 -2.14
C LEU A 42 1.85 -3.73 -2.46
N ARG A 43 2.76 -3.03 -1.76
CA ARG A 43 3.06 -1.62 -2.07
C ARG A 43 3.67 -1.47 -3.45
N GLU A 44 4.58 -2.35 -3.84
CA GLU A 44 5.19 -2.32 -5.18
C GLU A 44 4.14 -2.48 -6.28
N ILE A 45 3.21 -3.44 -6.11
CA ILE A 45 2.10 -3.63 -7.05
C ILE A 45 1.21 -2.39 -7.15
N GLN A 46 0.86 -1.79 -5.99
CA GLN A 46 0.04 -0.57 -5.95
C GLN A 46 0.75 0.61 -6.62
N LEU A 47 2.05 0.77 -6.37
CA LEU A 47 2.83 1.85 -6.96
C LEU A 47 2.97 1.67 -8.48
N ALA A 48 3.24 0.45 -8.95
CA ALA A 48 3.31 0.14 -10.38
C ALA A 48 1.97 0.40 -11.07
N LYS A 49 0.86 0.04 -10.43
CA LYS A 49 -0.49 0.33 -10.93
C LYS A 49 -0.71 1.85 -11.05
N LEU A 50 -0.41 2.60 -9.99
CA LEU A 50 -0.57 4.05 -9.97
C LEU A 50 0.29 4.73 -11.04
N GLN A 51 1.55 4.32 -11.18
CA GLN A 51 2.45 4.84 -12.23
C GLN A 51 1.89 4.59 -13.63
N LYS A 52 1.31 3.41 -13.86
CA LYS A 52 0.66 3.09 -15.13
C LYS A 52 -0.57 3.96 -15.39
N GLU A 53 -1.43 4.15 -14.38
CA GLU A 53 -2.62 5.01 -14.50
C GLU A 53 -2.25 6.46 -14.78
N ILE A 54 -1.21 6.98 -14.12
CA ILE A 54 -0.65 8.31 -14.39
C ILE A 54 -0.15 8.40 -15.83
N ALA A 55 0.64 7.42 -16.30
CA ALA A 55 1.17 7.43 -17.66
C ALA A 55 0.05 7.47 -18.72
N ILE A 56 -1.00 6.67 -18.52
CA ILE A 56 -2.18 6.68 -19.41
C ILE A 56 -2.87 8.05 -19.37
N GLY A 57 -3.05 8.63 -18.18
CA GLY A 57 -3.68 9.95 -18.03
C GLY A 57 -2.88 11.06 -18.72
N VAL A 58 -1.55 11.04 -18.59
CA VAL A 58 -0.65 11.99 -19.27
C VAL A 58 -0.73 11.83 -20.79
N GLU A 59 -0.65 10.60 -21.30
CA GLU A 59 -0.74 10.34 -22.75
C GLU A 59 -2.06 10.83 -23.35
N LYS A 60 -3.18 10.58 -22.66
CA LYS A 60 -4.50 11.09 -23.06
C LYS A 60 -4.58 12.61 -23.01
N GLY A 61 -3.98 13.21 -21.97
CA GLY A 61 -3.87 14.66 -21.83
C GLY A 61 -3.12 15.29 -23.01
N ASP A 62 -1.98 14.70 -23.39
CA ASP A 62 -1.16 15.16 -24.52
C ASP A 62 -1.88 15.03 -25.86
N GLN A 63 -2.79 14.06 -25.99
CA GLN A 63 -3.66 13.87 -27.17
C GLN A 63 -4.89 14.79 -27.16
N GLY A 64 -5.09 15.59 -26.11
CA GLY A 64 -6.25 16.46 -25.96
C GLY A 64 -7.53 15.73 -25.56
N GLU A 65 -7.45 14.46 -25.15
CA GLU A 65 -8.56 13.68 -24.58
C GLU A 65 -8.82 14.09 -23.12
N VAL A 66 -9.12 15.37 -22.92
CA VAL A 66 -9.40 15.97 -21.61
C VAL A 66 -10.84 16.48 -21.56
N PHE A 67 -11.42 16.45 -20.37
CA PHE A 67 -12.73 17.00 -20.11
C PHE A 67 -12.60 18.33 -19.36
N ASP A 68 -13.54 19.24 -19.59
CA ASP A 68 -13.67 20.42 -18.73
C ASP A 68 -14.15 19.97 -17.34
N GLY A 69 -13.37 20.28 -16.32
CA GLY A 69 -13.61 19.80 -14.96
C GLY A 69 -14.90 20.34 -14.35
N GLU A 70 -15.26 21.59 -14.67
CA GLU A 70 -16.47 22.22 -14.16
C GLU A 70 -17.72 21.61 -14.82
N ALA A 71 -17.68 21.38 -16.13
CA ALA A 71 -18.76 20.69 -16.86
C ALA A 71 -18.98 19.26 -16.34
N VAL A 72 -17.91 18.48 -16.13
CA VAL A 72 -18.02 17.11 -15.57
C VAL A 72 -18.62 17.11 -14.16
N ILE A 73 -18.21 18.07 -13.32
CA ILE A 73 -18.76 18.19 -11.96
C ILE A 73 -20.25 18.58 -12.01
N GLN A 74 -20.64 19.48 -12.92
CA GLN A 74 -22.03 19.88 -13.11
C GLN A 74 -22.90 18.72 -13.61
N ASP A 75 -22.43 17.92 -14.56
CA ASP A 75 -23.12 16.70 -15.03
C ASP A 75 -23.29 15.67 -13.90
N LEU A 76 -22.22 15.38 -13.15
CA LEU A 76 -22.26 14.43 -12.02
C LEU A 76 -23.20 14.89 -10.88
N LEU A 77 -23.32 16.20 -10.67
CA LEU A 77 -24.24 16.78 -9.68
C LEU A 77 -25.68 16.93 -10.23
N GLY A 78 -25.92 16.57 -11.49
CA GLY A 78 -27.22 16.68 -12.14
C GLY A 78 -27.66 18.13 -12.35
N LEU A 79 -26.70 19.05 -12.48
CA LEU A 79 -26.92 20.49 -12.65
C LEU A 79 -26.96 20.92 -14.12
N GLU A 80 -26.64 20.04 -15.07
CA GLU A 80 -26.84 20.30 -16.50
C GLU A 80 -28.32 20.10 -16.90
N GLN A 81 -28.95 21.17 -17.38
CA GLN A 81 -30.21 21.11 -18.13
C GLN A 81 -29.94 20.66 -19.58
N PRO A 82 -30.91 20.00 -20.25
CA PRO A 82 -30.69 19.43 -21.57
C PRO A 82 -30.50 20.51 -22.66
N HIS A 83 -29.40 20.33 -23.42
CA HIS A 83 -29.02 20.89 -24.73
C HIS A 83 -28.91 22.41 -24.91
#